data_AF-A0A1F7SE88-F1
#
_entry.id   AF-A0A1F7SE88-F1
#
_cell.length_a   1.000
_cell.length_b   1.000
_cell.length_c   1.000
_cell.angle_alpha   90.00
_cell.angle_beta   90.00
_cell.angle_gamma   90.00
#
_symmetry.space_group_name_H-M   'P 1'
#
loop_
_entity.id
_entity.type
_entity.pdbx_description
1 polymer ?
#
loop_
_entity_poly.entity_id
_entity_poly.type
_entity_poly.pdbx_seq_one_letter_code
_entity_poly.pdbx_strand_id
1 'polypeptide(L)'
;MKSLEHFQPKSIKEAVNNFSDYGIPTFLDVPNIETIILENPLKNSSNYGVKGIGEPPTIPTAAAIANAVYDAIGVRIKELPMTPERVLKAIKERTQNPK
;
A
#
# COMPACT_ATOMS: atom_id res chain seq x y z
N MET A 1 -10.27 -15.60 4.96
CA MET A 1 -9.60 -14.35 5.36
C MET A 1 -10.09 -13.27 4.40
N LYS A 2 -11.00 -12.39 4.84
CA LYS A 2 -11.48 -11.30 3.97
C LYS A 2 -10.33 -10.33 3.73
N SER A 3 -10.17 -9.87 2.49
CA SER A 3 -9.11 -8.93 2.13
C SER A 3 -9.14 -7.66 2.97
N LEU A 4 -8.00 -7.31 3.56
CA LEU A 4 -7.89 -6.39 4.68
C LEU A 4 -8.23 -4.91 4.40
N GLU A 5 -8.51 -4.49 3.17
CA GLU A 5 -8.73 -3.06 2.91
C GLU A 5 -9.93 -2.77 1.99
N HIS A 6 -10.62 -3.79 1.50
CA HIS A 6 -11.68 -3.60 0.52
C HIS A 6 -13.05 -3.48 1.18
N PHE A 7 -13.40 -2.25 1.51
CA PHE A 7 -14.75 -1.91 1.93
C PHE A 7 -15.40 -0.97 0.90
N GLN A 8 -16.45 -1.45 0.23
CA GLN A 8 -17.30 -0.68 -0.67
C GLN A 8 -18.72 -0.63 -0.05
N PRO A 9 -19.10 0.45 0.63
CA PRO A 9 -20.43 0.55 1.24
C PRO A 9 -21.48 0.58 0.13
N LYS A 10 -22.42 -0.38 0.10
CA LYS A 10 -23.60 -0.28 -0.77
C LYS A 10 -24.69 0.58 -0.14
N SER A 11 -24.55 0.94 1.14
CA SER A 11 -25.31 1.97 1.84
C SER A 11 -24.52 2.56 3.02
N ILE A 12 -24.93 3.73 3.54
CA ILE A 12 -24.33 4.36 4.74
C ILE A 12 -24.39 3.44 5.98
N LYS A 13 -25.38 2.52 6.05
CA LYS A 13 -25.52 1.55 7.15
C LYS A 13 -24.56 0.37 7.08
N GLU A 14 -23.97 0.11 5.91
CA GLU A 14 -23.04 -1.01 5.73
C GLU A 14 -21.59 -0.64 6.01
N ALA A 15 -21.32 0.64 6.32
CA ALA A 15 -20.00 1.18 6.66
C ALA A 15 -19.21 0.24 7.59
N VAL A 16 -17.87 0.23 7.49
CA VAL A 16 -17.03 -0.54 8.40
C VAL A 16 -17.41 -0.21 9.85
N ASN A 17 -18.12 -1.15 10.51
CA ASN A 17 -18.84 -0.87 11.75
C ASN A 17 -18.00 -1.16 13.00
N ASN A 18 -16.82 -1.75 12.82
CA ASN A 18 -15.88 -2.08 13.89
C ASN A 18 -14.45 -2.22 13.33
N PHE A 19 -13.45 -2.16 14.20
CA PHE A 19 -12.05 -2.29 13.82
C PHE A 19 -11.64 -3.67 13.32
N SER A 20 -12.44 -4.72 13.56
CA SER A 20 -12.15 -6.05 13.04
C SER A 20 -12.44 -6.15 11.53
N ASP A 21 -13.34 -5.31 11.02
CA ASP A 21 -13.70 -5.22 9.61
C ASP A 21 -12.84 -4.20 8.83
N TYR A 22 -12.24 -3.22 9.53
CA TYR A 22 -11.25 -2.27 8.98
C TYR A 22 -9.89 -2.93 9.14
N GLY A 23 -9.34 -3.62 8.13
CA GLY A 23 -8.15 -4.45 8.31
C GLY A 23 -6.90 -3.64 8.62
N ILE A 24 -6.76 -3.27 9.90
CA ILE A 24 -5.60 -2.63 10.49
C ILE A 24 -4.51 -3.70 10.59
N PRO A 25 -3.32 -3.45 10.02
CA PRO A 25 -2.20 -4.36 10.16
C PRO A 25 -1.87 -4.62 11.64
N THR A 26 -1.69 -5.89 11.98
CA THR A 26 -1.20 -6.32 13.29
C THR A 26 0.34 -6.36 13.28
N PHE A 27 0.94 -6.62 14.44
CA PHE A 27 2.40 -6.79 14.54
C PHE A 27 2.95 -7.89 13.62
N LEU A 28 2.15 -8.91 13.28
CA LEU A 28 2.57 -10.00 12.41
C LEU A 28 2.50 -9.65 10.92
N ASP A 29 1.80 -8.58 10.55
CA ASP A 29 1.63 -8.15 9.16
C ASP A 29 2.74 -7.16 8.73
N VAL A 30 3.40 -6.50 9.69
CA VAL A 30 4.41 -5.47 9.42
C VAL A 30 5.76 -6.13 9.12
N PRO A 31 6.39 -5.87 7.95
CA PRO A 31 7.70 -6.39 7.62
C PRO A 31 8.80 -5.69 8.45
N ASN A 32 10.02 -6.22 8.43
CA ASN A 32 11.17 -5.50 8.97
C ASN A 32 11.39 -4.19 8.19
N ILE A 33 11.46 -3.05 8.89
CA ILE A 33 11.64 -1.73 8.29
C ILE A 33 13.06 -1.25 8.56
N GLU A 34 13.87 -1.15 7.51
CA GLU A 34 15.17 -0.49 7.57
C GLU A 34 15.01 1.00 7.27
N THR A 35 15.54 1.86 8.16
CA THR A 35 15.46 3.32 8.00
C THR A 35 16.82 3.89 7.63
N ILE A 36 16.89 4.60 6.51
CA ILE A 36 18.09 5.32 6.08
C ILE A 36 17.82 6.82 6.18
N ILE A 37 18.60 7.51 7.01
CA ILE A 37 18.51 8.96 7.17
C ILE A 37 19.43 9.63 6.15
N LEU A 38 18.83 10.43 5.26
CA LEU A 38 19.56 11.21 4.26
C LEU A 38 19.54 12.69 4.65
N GLU A 39 20.73 13.23 4.90
CA GLU A 39 20.90 14.63 5.28
C GLU A 39 21.16 15.49 4.03
N ASN A 40 20.26 16.44 3.80
CA ASN A 40 20.43 17.45 2.75
C ASN A 40 19.83 18.79 3.23
N PRO A 41 20.64 19.70 3.80
CA PRO A 41 20.15 20.90 4.47
C PRO A 41 19.43 21.90 3.54
N LEU A 42 18.30 22.45 4.01
CA LEU A 42 17.61 23.57 3.33
C LEU A 42 18.30 24.92 3.59
N LYS A 43 19.33 25.22 2.80
CA LYS A 43 20.20 26.41 2.98
C LYS A 43 19.47 27.76 2.99
N ASN A 44 18.40 27.91 2.21
CA ASN A 44 17.72 29.20 2.00
C ASN A 44 16.34 29.29 2.65
N SER A 45 15.84 28.21 3.24
CA SER A 45 14.44 28.10 3.67
C SER A 45 14.28 27.63 5.12
N SER A 46 15.38 27.28 5.79
CA SER A 46 15.37 26.84 7.17
C SER A 46 16.63 27.28 7.88
N ASN A 47 16.47 27.99 9.01
CA ASN A 47 17.58 28.44 9.84
C ASN A 47 18.41 27.28 10.43
N TYR A 48 17.81 26.09 10.50
CA TYR A 48 18.46 24.86 10.98
C TYR A 48 18.65 23.83 9.87
N GLY A 49 18.35 24.17 8.61
CA GLY A 49 18.46 23.24 7.48
C GLY A 49 17.47 22.06 7.50
N VAL A 50 16.49 22.06 8.40
CA VAL A 50 15.56 20.94 8.62
C VAL A 50 14.48 20.80 7.55
N LYS A 51 13.89 19.59 7.45
CA LYS A 51 12.75 19.24 6.58
C LYS A 51 11.70 18.46 7.38
N GLY A 52 10.43 18.60 7.02
CA GLY A 52 9.36 17.76 7.57
C GLY A 52 9.47 16.33 7.04
N ILE A 53 9.25 15.33 7.91
CA ILE A 53 9.39 13.89 7.58
C ILE A 53 8.17 13.05 7.98
N GLY A 54 7.07 13.64 8.45
CA GLY A 54 5.88 12.89 8.86
C GLY A 54 5.13 12.22 7.70
N GLU A 55 4.98 12.92 6.58
CA GLU A 55 4.28 12.43 5.38
C GLU A 55 5.18 11.75 4.34
N PRO A 56 6.41 12.25 4.03
CA PRO A 56 7.22 11.73 2.93
C PRO A 56 7.49 10.22 2.93
N PRO A 57 7.71 9.55 4.08
CA PRO A 57 7.89 8.10 4.10
C PRO A 57 6.62 7.32 3.72
N THR A 58 5.43 7.89 3.94
CA THR A 58 4.15 7.22 3.69
C THR A 58 3.75 7.25 2.21
N ILE A 59 4.10 8.33 1.50
CA ILE A 59 3.74 8.55 0.09
C ILE A 59 4.22 7.42 -0.85
N PRO A 60 5.50 6.99 -0.83
CA PRO A 60 5.99 5.98 -1.77
C PRO A 60 5.59 4.55 -1.40
N THR A 61 5.14 4.28 -0.17
CA THR A 61 4.94 2.92 0.35
C THR A 61 3.98 2.10 -0.51
N ALA A 62 2.80 2.62 -0.81
CA ALA A 62 1.82 1.90 -1.63
C ALA A 62 2.33 1.63 -3.06
N ALA A 63 3.05 2.58 -3.65
CA ALA A 63 3.63 2.43 -4.98
C ALA A 63 4.78 1.40 -5.00
N ALA A 64 5.62 1.39 -3.97
CA ALA A 64 6.70 0.41 -3.82
C ALA A 64 6.15 -1.01 -3.70
N ILE A 65 5.12 -1.22 -2.86
CA ILE A 65 4.43 -2.52 -2.73
C ILE A 65 3.81 -2.94 -4.07
N ALA A 66 3.10 -2.04 -4.76
CA ALA A 66 2.51 -2.32 -6.06
C ALA A 66 3.56 -2.72 -7.12
N ASN A 67 4.74 -2.12 -7.08
CA ASN A 67 5.86 -2.47 -7.95
C ASN A 67 6.46 -3.84 -7.60
N ALA A 68 6.61 -4.16 -6.31
CA ALA A 68 7.08 -5.47 -5.87
C ALA A 68 6.11 -6.60 -6.27
N VAL A 69 4.80 -6.36 -6.16
CA VAL A 69 3.79 -7.31 -6.64
C VAL A 69 3.90 -7.51 -8.15
N TYR A 70 4.04 -6.44 -8.92
CA TYR A 70 4.25 -6.53 -10.37
C TYR A 70 5.51 -7.33 -10.73
N ASP A 71 6.62 -7.08 -10.04
CA ASP A 71 7.87 -7.80 -10.23
C ASP A 71 7.70 -9.30 -9.96
N ALA A 72 6.97 -9.66 -8.89
CA ALA A 72 6.73 -11.05 -8.51
C ALA A 72 5.81 -11.84 -9.46
N ILE A 73 4.76 -11.21 -10.00
CA ILE A 73 3.71 -11.93 -10.78
C ILE A 73 3.69 -11.57 -12.27
N GLY A 74 4.44 -10.53 -12.69
CA GLY A 74 4.47 -10.04 -14.07
C GLY A 74 3.17 -9.40 -14.56
N VAL A 75 2.24 -9.03 -13.66
CA VAL A 75 0.94 -8.41 -13.99
C VAL A 75 0.78 -7.09 -13.25
N ARG A 76 0.46 -6.03 -14.00
CA ARG A 76 0.30 -4.70 -13.41
C ARG A 76 -1.14 -4.51 -12.93
N ILE A 77 -1.34 -4.56 -11.62
CA ILE A 77 -2.62 -4.25 -10.97
C ILE A 77 -2.67 -2.72 -10.75
N LYS A 78 -3.73 -2.07 -11.24
CA LYS A 78 -3.93 -0.60 -11.13
C LYS A 78 -5.10 -0.22 -10.21
N GLU A 79 -5.63 -1.20 -9.49
CA GLU A 79 -6.77 -1.03 -8.61
C GLU A 79 -6.34 -1.33 -7.17
N LEU A 80 -6.56 -0.35 -6.28
CA LEU A 80 -6.33 -0.49 -4.85
C LEU A 80 -7.67 -0.67 -4.10
N PRO A 81 -7.66 -1.37 -2.96
CA PRO A 81 -6.53 -2.15 -2.41
C PRO A 81 -6.20 -3.39 -3.26
N MET A 82 -4.94 -3.86 -3.20
CA MET A 82 -4.48 -5.08 -3.87
C MET A 82 -4.89 -6.33 -3.07
N THR A 83 -6.19 -6.62 -3.06
CA THR A 83 -6.71 -7.77 -2.33
C THR A 83 -6.21 -9.10 -2.90
N PRO A 84 -6.13 -10.19 -2.11
CA PRO A 84 -5.81 -11.52 -2.62
C PRO A 84 -6.70 -11.96 -3.79
N GLU A 85 -7.99 -11.62 -3.77
CA GLU A 85 -8.94 -11.94 -4.85
C GLU A 85 -8.60 -11.20 -6.14
N ARG A 86 -8.22 -9.92 -6.05
CA ARG A 86 -7.81 -9.11 -7.20
C ARG A 86 -6.49 -9.58 -7.76
N VAL A 87 -5.53 -9.92 -6.89
CA VAL A 87 -4.24 -10.51 -7.29
C VAL A 87 -4.47 -11.85 -7.99
N LEU A 88 -5.27 -12.74 -7.41
CA LEU A 88 -5.59 -14.03 -8.00
C LEU A 88 -6.30 -13.90 -9.36
N LYS A 89 -7.25 -12.97 -9.47
CA LYS A 89 -7.95 -12.67 -10.73
C LYS A 89 -6.96 -12.20 -11.80
N ALA A 90 -6.07 -11.26 -11.46
CA ALA A 90 -5.07 -10.73 -12.38
C ALA A 90 -4.11 -11.83 -12.90
N ILE A 91 -3.70 -12.76 -12.03
CA ILE A 91 -2.88 -13.92 -12.42
C ILE A 91 -3.64 -14.83 -13.40
N LYS A 92 -4.91 -15.16 -13.09
CA LYS A 92 -5.73 -16.03 -13.95
C LYS A 92 -5.96 -15.44 -15.34
N GLU A 93 -6.26 -14.14 -15.43
CA GLU A 93 -6.46 -13.43 -16.70
C GLU A 93 -5.20 -13.46 -17.57
N ARG A 94 -4.01 -13.31 -16.97
CA ARG A 94 -2.73 -13.46 -17.69
C ARG A 94 -2.53 -14.87 -18.24
N THR A 95 -2.85 -15.91 -17.46
CA THR A 95 -2.68 -17.31 -17.90
C THR A 95 -3.63 -17.68 -19.03
N GLN A 96 -4.86 -17.13 -19.03
CA GLN A 96 -5.86 -17.40 -20.06
C GLN A 96 -5.59 -16.64 -21.37
N ASN A 97 -4.96 -15.47 -21.30
CA ASN A 97 -4.56 -14.67 -22.45
C ASN A 97 -3.07 -14.31 -22.36
N PRO A 98 -2.16 -15.26 -22.63
CA PRO A 98 -0.74 -14.95 -22.70
C PRO A 98 -0.52 -13.96 -23.85
N LYS A 99 -0.17 -12.73 -23.49
CA LYS A 99 0.37 -11.74 -24.44
C LYS A 99 1.81 -12.08 -24.79
#